data_AF-A0A357PS47-F1
#
_entry.id   AF-A0A357PS47-F1
#
_cell.length_a   1.000
_cell.length_b   1.000
_cell.length_c   1.000
_cell.angle_alpha   90.00
_cell.angle_beta   90.00
_cell.angle_gamma   90.00
#
_symmetry.space_group_name_H-M   'P 1'
#
loop_
_entity.id
_entity.type
_entity.pdbx_description
1 polymer ?
#
loop_
_entity_poly.entity_id
_entity_poly.type
_entity_poly.pdbx_seq_one_letter_code
_entity_poly.pdbx_strand_id
1 'polypeptide(L)'
;MRRTSNLSKITTKKPKRTTKMARSKSQRIAHPNIFQIAFGTLKFIAFWIGVVIQVPIVFLLPRGRVSVWYMRVFMKILLLLAGIRVRTHGTLSTHRPLLVVCNHLSLFEIATFPVAFGGSFVAKADVRRWPLVGWMSEKFGVVFVDRRPSHALEALRTVQERVKHVD
;
A
#
# COMPACT_ATOMS: atom_id res chain seq x y z
N MET A 1 -15.47 47.19 54.68
CA MET A 1 -15.12 46.53 55.96
C MET A 1 -14.09 45.44 55.68
N ARG A 2 -12.99 45.42 56.43
CA ARG A 2 -11.78 44.57 56.27
C ARG A 2 -12.06 43.08 56.55
N ARG A 3 -11.30 42.19 55.87
CA ARG A 3 -10.50 41.04 56.41
C ARG A 3 -10.19 40.06 55.26
N THR A 4 -8.98 39.99 54.71
CA THR A 4 -7.74 39.31 55.19
C THR A 4 -7.82 37.79 55.29
N SER A 5 -6.77 37.15 54.76
CA SER A 5 -6.26 35.79 55.02
C SER A 5 -7.12 34.65 54.43
N ASN A 6 -6.61 33.62 53.76
CA ASN A 6 -5.29 33.01 53.90
C ASN A 6 -5.03 32.17 52.63
N LEU A 7 -3.99 32.49 51.85
CA LEU A 7 -3.48 31.64 50.76
C LEU A 7 -2.73 30.46 51.39
N SER A 8 -3.46 29.41 51.77
CA SER A 8 -2.86 28.14 52.17
C SER A 8 -2.22 27.48 50.96
N LYS A 9 -0.90 27.41 50.99
CA LYS A 9 0.01 26.77 50.03
C LYS A 9 -0.48 25.36 49.65
N ILE A 10 -1.11 25.22 48.49
CA ILE A 10 -1.22 23.91 47.83
C ILE A 10 0.12 23.71 47.11
N THR A 11 1.07 23.11 47.81
CA THR A 11 2.30 22.58 47.21
C THR A 11 1.95 21.42 46.29
N THR A 12 1.73 21.70 45.01
CA THR A 12 1.71 20.68 43.97
C THR A 12 3.14 20.16 43.79
N LYS A 13 3.43 19.02 44.43
CA LYS A 13 4.69 18.29 44.25
C LYS A 13 4.74 17.84 42.78
N LYS A 14 5.42 18.60 41.92
CA LYS A 14 5.70 18.22 40.52
C LYS A 14 6.20 16.76 40.52
N PRO A 15 5.65 15.87 39.69
CA PRO A 15 6.18 14.52 39.59
C PRO A 15 7.63 14.64 39.10
N LYS A 16 8.57 14.05 39.85
CA LYS A 16 9.96 13.89 39.41
C LYS A 16 9.92 13.11 38.11
N ARG A 17 10.03 13.81 36.98
CA ARG A 17 10.30 13.21 35.67
C ARG A 17 11.63 12.50 35.80
N THR A 18 11.59 11.21 36.08
CA THR A 18 12.74 10.33 35.96
C THR A 18 13.03 10.22 34.47
N THR A 19 13.81 11.15 33.95
CA THR A 19 14.44 11.06 32.63
C THR A 19 15.47 9.92 32.66
N LYS A 20 14.99 8.68 32.69
CA LYS A 20 15.69 7.60 32.00
C LYS A 20 15.48 7.87 30.52
N MET A 21 16.31 8.76 29.97
CA MET A 21 16.58 8.79 28.54
C MET A 21 16.97 7.35 28.18
N ALA A 22 16.02 6.61 27.60
CA ALA A 22 16.32 5.36 26.94
C ALA A 22 17.32 5.73 25.85
N ARG A 23 18.61 5.46 26.12
CA ARG A 23 19.66 5.48 25.12
C ARG A 23 19.12 4.69 23.95
N SER A 24 18.74 5.38 22.87
CA SER A 24 18.57 4.77 21.57
C SER A 24 19.85 4.02 21.32
N LYS A 25 19.82 2.68 21.42
CA LYS A 25 20.91 1.84 20.97
C LYS A 25 21.01 2.16 19.49
N SER A 26 21.93 3.05 19.13
CA SER A 26 22.35 3.28 17.76
C SER A 26 22.53 1.90 17.16
N GLN A 27 21.61 1.50 16.28
CA GLN A 27 21.72 0.23 15.59
C GLN A 27 23.04 0.33 14.83
N ARG A 28 24.06 -0.42 15.28
CA ARG A 28 25.29 -0.55 14.51
C ARG A 28 24.84 -1.22 13.22
N ILE A 29 24.80 -0.45 12.14
CA ILE A 29 24.53 -0.98 10.81
C ILE A 29 25.70 -1.91 10.54
N ALA A 30 25.48 -3.21 10.65
CA ALA A 30 26.50 -4.19 10.30
C ALA A 30 26.88 -3.92 8.84
N HIS A 31 28.17 -3.67 8.58
CA HIS A 31 28.63 -3.46 7.21
C HIS A 31 28.41 -4.76 6.43
N PRO A 32 27.66 -4.71 5.31
CA PRO A 32 27.38 -5.92 4.54
C PRO A 32 28.67 -6.42 3.90
N ASN A 33 28.88 -7.74 3.95
CA ASN A 33 30.01 -8.38 3.28
C ASN A 33 29.88 -8.22 1.75
N ILE A 34 31.00 -8.28 1.02
CA ILE A 34 31.02 -8.10 -0.44
C ILE A 34 30.03 -9.01 -1.18
N PHE A 35 29.88 -10.26 -0.72
CA PHE A 35 28.90 -11.20 -1.26
C PHE A 35 27.46 -10.70 -1.09
N GLN A 36 27.12 -10.13 0.07
CA GLN A 36 25.77 -9.60 0.31
C GLN A 36 25.47 -8.39 -0.58
N ILE A 37 26.48 -7.54 -0.82
CA ILE A 37 26.36 -6.42 -1.76
C ILE A 37 26.17 -6.95 -3.17
N ALA A 38 27.00 -7.89 -3.62
CA ALA A 38 26.90 -8.48 -4.96
C ALA A 38 25.53 -9.14 -5.21
N PHE A 39 25.04 -9.95 -4.26
CA PHE A 39 23.71 -10.56 -4.35
C PHE A 39 22.60 -9.50 -4.31
N GLY A 40 22.73 -8.47 -3.46
CA GLY A 40 21.78 -7.36 -3.42
C GLY A 40 21.69 -6.61 -4.74
N THR A 41 22.85 -6.30 -5.33
CA THR A 41 22.95 -5.65 -6.65
C THR A 41 22.34 -6.53 -7.74
N LEU A 42 22.63 -7.83 -7.75
CA LEU A 42 22.04 -8.75 -8.74
C LEU A 42 20.51 -8.79 -8.64
N LYS A 43 19.97 -8.86 -7.41
CA LYS A 43 18.52 -8.82 -7.18
C LYS A 43 17.90 -7.49 -7.63
N PHE A 44 18.60 -6.37 -7.39
CA PHE A 44 18.16 -5.06 -7.82
C PHE A 44 18.13 -4.93 -9.36
N ILE A 45 19.15 -5.44 -10.04
CA ILE A 45 19.19 -5.49 -11.50
C ILE A 45 18.05 -6.37 -12.02
N ALA A 46 17.89 -7.58 -11.48
CA ALA A 46 16.81 -8.49 -11.86
C ALA A 46 15.42 -7.88 -11.62
N PHE A 47 15.24 -7.10 -10.55
CA PHE A 47 13.99 -6.38 -10.27
C PHE A 47 13.65 -5.41 -11.41
N TRP A 48 14.58 -4.55 -11.81
CA TRP A 48 14.34 -3.57 -12.87
C TRP A 48 14.21 -4.19 -14.25
N ILE A 49 15.01 -5.23 -14.55
CA ILE A 49 14.83 -6.03 -15.77
C ILE A 49 13.42 -6.62 -15.81
N GLY A 50 12.97 -7.19 -14.71
CA GLY A 50 11.61 -7.72 -14.58
C GLY A 50 10.55 -6.66 -14.87
N VAL A 51 10.66 -5.46 -14.30
CA VAL A 51 9.75 -4.33 -14.53
C VAL A 51 9.68 -3.96 -16.02
N VAL A 52 10.82 -3.91 -16.72
CA VAL A 52 10.87 -3.57 -18.15
C VAL A 52 10.28 -4.69 -19.01
N ILE A 53 10.67 -5.94 -18.77
CA ILE A 53 10.19 -7.12 -19.52
C ILE A 53 8.68 -7.32 -19.36
N GLN A 54 8.11 -6.91 -18.23
CA GLN A 54 6.69 -7.03 -17.96
C GLN A 54 5.83 -6.23 -18.95
N VAL A 55 6.31 -5.08 -19.42
CA VAL A 55 5.54 -4.18 -20.31
C VAL A 55 5.10 -4.88 -21.61
N PRO A 56 6.00 -5.46 -22.43
CA PRO A 56 5.60 -6.18 -23.64
C PRO A 56 4.76 -7.43 -23.35
N ILE A 57 5.03 -8.15 -22.25
CA ILE A 57 4.23 -9.34 -21.90
C ILE A 57 2.78 -8.94 -21.62
N VAL A 58 2.58 -7.87 -20.85
CA VAL A 58 1.23 -7.38 -20.58
C VAL A 58 0.58 -6.82 -21.83
N PHE A 59 1.33 -6.26 -22.79
CA PHE A 59 0.80 -5.90 -24.10
C PHE A 59 0.15 -7.10 -24.81
N LEU A 60 0.83 -8.24 -24.83
CA LEU A 60 0.42 -9.45 -25.56
C LEU A 60 -0.64 -10.29 -24.84
N LEU A 61 -0.76 -10.18 -23.51
CA LEU A 61 -1.72 -10.99 -22.75
C LEU A 61 -3.19 -10.59 -23.03
N PRO A 62 -4.15 -11.53 -23.09
CA PRO A 62 -5.57 -11.19 -23.22
C PRO A 62 -6.12 -10.55 -21.94
N ARG A 63 -7.19 -9.77 -22.06
CA ARG A 63 -7.94 -9.24 -20.91
C ARG A 63 -8.64 -10.39 -20.17
N GLY A 64 -8.67 -10.33 -18.84
CA GLY A 64 -9.43 -11.29 -18.00
C GLY A 64 -8.55 -12.07 -17.02
N ARG A 65 -9.03 -13.25 -16.61
CA ARG A 65 -8.48 -14.03 -15.48
C ARG A 65 -6.98 -14.36 -15.63
N VAL A 66 -6.53 -14.65 -16.85
CA VAL A 66 -5.11 -14.96 -17.14
C VAL A 66 -4.22 -13.76 -16.86
N SER A 67 -4.58 -12.56 -17.32
CA SER A 67 -3.80 -11.34 -17.05
C SER A 67 -3.72 -11.01 -15.55
N VAL A 68 -4.82 -11.21 -14.81
CA VAL A 68 -4.87 -10.99 -13.35
C VAL A 68 -3.99 -12.00 -12.62
N TRP A 69 -4.05 -13.28 -13.01
CA TRP A 69 -3.19 -14.32 -12.44
C TRP A 69 -1.72 -14.05 -12.70
N TYR A 70 -1.35 -13.76 -13.96
CA TYR A 70 0.00 -13.40 -14.36
C TYR A 70 0.52 -12.24 -13.50
N MET A 71 -0.29 -11.17 -13.37
CA MET A 71 0.15 -9.98 -12.65
C MET A 71 0.32 -10.25 -11.16
N ARG A 72 -0.52 -11.10 -10.55
CA ARG A 72 -0.34 -11.54 -9.16
C ARG A 72 0.97 -12.31 -8.98
N VAL A 73 1.30 -13.22 -9.89
CA VAL A 73 2.56 -13.98 -9.85
C VAL A 73 3.76 -13.06 -10.05
N PHE A 74 3.69 -12.17 -11.03
CA PHE A 74 4.74 -11.19 -11.32
C PHE A 74 5.02 -10.28 -10.12
N MET A 75 3.97 -9.73 -9.50
CA MET A 75 4.11 -8.89 -8.30
C MET A 75 4.70 -9.67 -7.11
N LYS A 76 4.34 -10.96 -6.96
CA LYS A 76 4.96 -11.83 -5.94
C LYS A 76 6.47 -11.97 -6.17
N ILE A 77 6.90 -12.17 -7.42
CA ILE A 77 8.34 -12.25 -7.78
C ILE A 77 9.04 -10.92 -7.49
N LEU A 78 8.45 -9.79 -7.88
CA LEU A 78 9.03 -8.47 -7.60
C LEU A 78 9.21 -8.21 -6.10
N LEU A 79 8.23 -8.58 -5.27
CA LEU A 79 8.36 -8.47 -3.81
C LEU A 79 9.48 -9.34 -3.25
N LEU A 80 9.63 -10.57 -3.76
CA LEU A 80 10.74 -11.46 -3.39
C LEU A 80 12.10 -10.87 -3.78
N LEU A 81 12.22 -10.29 -4.97
CA LEU A 81 13.43 -9.61 -5.43
C LEU A 81 13.75 -8.38 -4.56
N ALA A 82 12.73 -7.59 -4.22
CA ALA A 82 12.83 -6.46 -3.30
C ALA A 82 13.11 -6.86 -1.83
N GLY A 83 13.02 -8.16 -1.50
CA GLY A 83 13.21 -8.65 -0.12
C GLY A 83 12.03 -8.35 0.80
N ILE A 84 10.86 -8.02 0.24
CA ILE A 84 9.64 -7.69 0.98
C ILE A 84 8.88 -8.98 1.28
N ARG A 85 8.55 -9.19 2.56
CA ARG A 85 7.72 -10.31 3.02
C ARG A 85 6.34 -9.79 3.41
N VAL A 86 5.31 -10.24 2.70
CA VAL A 86 3.92 -9.91 3.01
C VAL A 86 3.40 -10.90 4.05
N ARG A 87 2.84 -10.38 5.15
CA ARG A 87 2.15 -11.16 6.17
C ARG A 87 0.74 -10.64 6.32
N THR A 88 -0.26 -11.51 6.19
CA THR A 88 -1.67 -11.21 6.42
C THR A 88 -2.08 -11.78 7.77
N HIS A 89 -2.91 -11.04 8.50
CA HIS A 89 -3.48 -11.49 9.77
C HIS A 89 -5.00 -11.42 9.67
N GLY A 90 -5.69 -12.46 10.17
CA GLY A 90 -7.12 -12.64 9.99
C GLY A 90 -7.49 -13.24 8.64
N THR A 91 -8.78 -13.41 8.42
CA THR A 91 -9.36 -13.94 7.18
C THR A 91 -10.23 -12.88 6.52
N LEU A 92 -10.18 -12.82 5.19
CA LEU A 92 -11.17 -12.04 4.46
C LEU A 92 -12.53 -12.74 4.53
N SER A 93 -13.59 -11.94 4.56
CA SER A 93 -14.95 -12.45 4.37
C SER A 93 -15.04 -13.27 3.07
N THR A 94 -15.80 -14.35 3.10
CA THR A 94 -16.11 -15.18 1.92
C THR A 94 -17.27 -14.61 1.11
N HIS A 95 -18.08 -13.71 1.71
CA HIS A 95 -19.17 -13.05 1.02
C HIS A 95 -18.66 -12.21 -0.14
N ARG A 96 -19.35 -12.31 -1.28
CA ARG A 96 -19.08 -11.53 -2.49
C ARG A 96 -20.36 -10.79 -2.88
N PRO A 97 -20.25 -9.59 -3.44
CA PRO A 97 -19.02 -8.82 -3.70
C PRO A 97 -18.35 -8.29 -2.41
N LEU A 98 -17.02 -8.11 -2.43
CA LEU A 98 -16.22 -7.66 -1.27
C LEU A 98 -15.52 -6.34 -1.57
N LEU A 99 -15.74 -5.31 -0.75
CA LEU A 99 -15.01 -4.05 -0.77
C LEU A 99 -14.01 -4.01 0.39
N VAL A 100 -12.72 -3.89 0.07
CA VAL A 100 -11.66 -3.74 1.07
C VAL A 100 -11.25 -2.28 1.15
N VAL A 101 -11.36 -1.69 2.33
CA VAL A 101 -10.99 -0.29 2.60
C VAL A 101 -9.74 -0.28 3.47
N CYS A 102 -8.72 0.46 3.06
CA CYS A 102 -7.47 0.61 3.78
C CYS A 102 -6.84 1.97 3.53
N ASN A 103 -5.88 2.32 4.38
CA ASN A 103 -5.04 3.50 4.17
C ASN A 103 -4.06 3.22 3.03
N HIS A 104 -3.80 4.22 2.17
CA HIS A 104 -2.79 4.15 1.12
C HIS A 104 -1.50 4.80 1.64
N LEU A 105 -0.61 3.99 2.21
CA LEU A 105 0.59 4.46 2.92
C LEU A 105 1.85 4.43 2.05
N SER A 106 1.90 3.57 1.02
CA SER A 106 3.12 3.42 0.22
C SER A 106 2.84 2.97 -1.20
N LEU A 107 3.77 3.30 -2.10
CA LEU A 107 3.70 2.84 -3.48
C LEU A 107 3.75 1.30 -3.60
N PHE A 108 4.38 0.61 -2.64
CA PHE A 108 4.49 -0.85 -2.63
C PHE A 108 3.13 -1.57 -2.52
N GLU A 109 2.08 -0.87 -2.11
CA GLU A 109 0.72 -1.43 -1.98
C GLU A 109 0.18 -1.96 -3.31
N ILE A 110 0.61 -1.38 -4.44
CA ILE A 110 0.24 -1.87 -5.77
C ILE A 110 0.73 -3.29 -6.03
N ALA A 111 1.78 -3.74 -5.33
CA ALA A 111 2.32 -5.09 -5.43
C ALA A 111 1.88 -5.97 -4.26
N THR A 112 1.73 -5.43 -3.05
CA THR A 112 1.38 -6.25 -1.87
C THR A 112 -0.08 -6.65 -1.83
N PHE A 113 -1.00 -5.75 -2.20
CA PHE A 113 -2.46 -6.01 -2.13
C PHE A 113 -2.93 -7.08 -3.12
N PRO A 114 -2.52 -7.08 -4.42
CA PRO A 114 -2.93 -8.14 -5.34
C PRO A 114 -2.43 -9.52 -4.90
N VAL A 115 -1.27 -9.57 -4.22
CA VAL A 115 -0.66 -10.79 -3.69
C VAL A 115 -1.36 -11.26 -2.42
N ALA A 116 -1.73 -10.33 -1.53
CA ALA A 116 -2.34 -10.64 -0.24
C ALA A 116 -3.81 -11.09 -0.38
N PHE A 117 -4.59 -10.41 -1.22
CA PHE A 117 -6.03 -10.65 -1.30
C PHE A 117 -6.61 -10.61 -2.72
N GLY A 118 -5.86 -10.07 -3.69
CA GLY A 118 -6.34 -10.00 -5.06
C GLY A 118 -7.42 -8.94 -5.26
N GLY A 119 -8.20 -9.09 -6.34
CA GLY A 119 -9.27 -8.15 -6.70
C GLY A 119 -8.81 -6.99 -7.58
N SER A 120 -9.67 -5.96 -7.64
CA SER A 120 -9.49 -4.75 -8.43
C SER A 120 -9.31 -3.54 -7.52
N PHE A 121 -8.61 -2.51 -8.01
CA PHE A 121 -8.31 -1.29 -7.26
C PHE A 121 -9.22 -0.14 -7.65
N VAL A 122 -9.34 0.84 -6.76
CA VAL A 122 -9.96 2.13 -7.07
C VAL A 122 -8.85 3.17 -7.25
N ALA A 123 -8.75 3.76 -8.43
CA ALA A 123 -7.76 4.78 -8.77
C ALA A 123 -8.40 6.13 -9.12
N LYS A 124 -7.60 7.21 -9.08
CA LYS A 124 -8.06 8.54 -9.49
C LYS A 124 -8.30 8.58 -11.00
N ALA A 125 -9.38 9.23 -11.44
CA ALA A 125 -9.75 9.38 -12.85
C ALA A 125 -8.59 9.86 -13.76
N ASP A 126 -7.75 10.77 -13.28
CA ASP A 126 -6.61 11.29 -14.06
C ASP A 126 -5.61 10.21 -14.48
N VAL A 127 -5.44 9.16 -13.67
CA VAL A 127 -4.51 8.05 -13.96
C VAL A 127 -4.93 7.31 -15.22
N ARG A 128 -6.22 7.30 -15.55
CA ARG A 128 -6.74 6.67 -16.78
C ARG A 128 -6.12 7.30 -18.04
N ARG A 129 -5.76 8.58 -18.00
CA ARG A 129 -5.22 9.31 -19.15
C ARG A 129 -3.73 9.03 -19.39
N TRP A 130 -3.07 8.30 -18.49
CA TRP A 130 -1.64 7.98 -18.64
C TRP A 130 -1.48 6.84 -19.65
N PRO A 131 -0.66 7.01 -20.71
CA PRO A 131 -0.68 6.12 -21.87
C PRO A 131 -0.30 4.68 -21.52
N LEU A 132 0.68 4.49 -20.63
CA LEU A 132 1.11 3.15 -20.21
C LEU A 132 0.36 2.68 -18.95
N VAL A 133 0.38 3.50 -17.90
CA VAL A 133 -0.17 3.13 -16.59
C VAL A 133 -1.69 3.01 -16.65
N GLY A 134 -2.39 3.98 -17.26
CA GLY A 134 -3.84 3.97 -17.38
C GLY A 134 -4.34 2.77 -18.18
N TRP A 135 -3.69 2.48 -19.32
CA TRP A 135 -4.00 1.31 -20.15
C TRP A 135 -3.77 -0.01 -19.41
N MET A 136 -2.65 -0.15 -18.70
CA MET A 136 -2.37 -1.33 -17.87
C MET A 136 -3.42 -1.48 -16.77
N SER A 137 -3.69 -0.41 -16.02
CA SER A 137 -4.67 -0.40 -14.93
C SER A 137 -6.06 -0.79 -15.41
N GLU A 138 -6.51 -0.28 -16.56
CA GLU A 138 -7.79 -0.67 -17.16
C GLU A 138 -7.82 -2.15 -17.55
N LYS A 139 -6.71 -2.68 -18.09
CA LYS A 139 -6.55 -4.11 -18.41
C LYS A 139 -6.73 -5.01 -17.19
N PHE A 140 -6.27 -4.55 -16.02
CA PHE A 140 -6.39 -5.25 -14.75
C PHE A 140 -7.70 -4.96 -14.00
N GLY A 141 -8.64 -4.24 -14.62
CA GLY A 141 -9.96 -3.99 -14.07
C GLY A 141 -10.00 -2.93 -12.97
N VAL A 142 -9.02 -2.03 -12.93
CA VAL A 142 -9.02 -0.88 -12.00
C VAL A 142 -10.23 0.02 -12.29
N VAL A 143 -10.95 0.37 -11.22
CA VAL A 143 -12.10 1.28 -11.25
C VAL A 143 -11.58 2.71 -11.06
N PHE A 144 -11.83 3.57 -12.03
CA PHE A 144 -11.43 4.97 -11.95
C PHE A 144 -12.57 5.82 -11.37
N VAL A 145 -12.25 6.64 -10.37
CA VAL A 145 -13.21 7.55 -9.72
C VAL A 145 -12.68 8.98 -9.69
N ASP A 146 -13.57 9.95 -9.93
CA ASP A 146 -13.30 11.35 -9.64
C ASP A 146 -13.60 11.63 -8.17
N ARG A 147 -12.65 12.25 -7.47
CA ARG A 147 -12.73 12.54 -6.03
C ARG A 147 -13.21 13.96 -5.75
N ARG A 148 -13.57 14.74 -6.78
CA ARG A 148 -14.20 16.05 -6.61
C ARG A 148 -15.54 15.89 -5.89
N PRO A 149 -15.85 16.72 -4.87
CA PRO A 149 -17.10 16.60 -4.11
C PRO A 149 -18.35 16.62 -5.00
N SER A 150 -18.33 17.38 -6.09
CA SER A 150 -19.42 17.45 -7.08
C SER A 150 -19.67 16.13 -7.83
N HIS A 151 -18.68 15.24 -7.90
CA HIS A 151 -18.75 13.95 -8.60
C HIS A 151 -18.86 12.75 -7.64
N ALA A 152 -19.05 12.97 -6.33
CA ALA A 152 -19.10 11.90 -5.34
C ALA A 152 -20.23 10.89 -5.62
N LEU A 153 -21.41 11.36 -6.03
CA LEU A 153 -22.54 10.50 -6.39
C LEU A 153 -22.24 9.65 -7.63
N GLU A 154 -21.54 10.22 -8.60
CA GLU A 154 -21.14 9.52 -9.82
C GLU A 154 -20.12 8.42 -9.51
N ALA A 155 -19.11 8.73 -8.69
CA ALA A 155 -18.13 7.76 -8.22
C ALA A 155 -18.79 6.58 -7.47
N LEU A 156 -19.78 6.86 -6.61
CA LEU A 156 -20.55 5.84 -5.91
C LEU A 156 -21.32 4.96 -6.89
N ARG A 157 -21.98 5.54 -7.90
CA ARG A 157 -22.69 4.79 -8.95
C ARG A 157 -21.74 3.89 -9.73
N THR A 158 -20.56 4.39 -10.13
CA THR A 158 -19.55 3.57 -10.83
C THR A 158 -19.12 2.36 -10.02
N VAL A 159 -18.85 2.55 -8.73
CA VAL A 159 -18.49 1.45 -7.83
C VAL A 159 -19.66 0.48 -7.67
N GLN A 160 -20.88 0.98 -7.47
CA GLN A 160 -22.08 0.16 -7.32
C GLN A 160 -22.37 -0.69 -8.56
N GLU A 161 -22.28 -0.11 -9.76
CA GLU A 161 -22.44 -0.84 -11.02
C GLU A 161 -21.35 -1.90 -11.18
N ARG A 162 -20.10 -1.57 -10.84
CA ARG A 162 -19.01 -2.56 -10.89
C ARG A 162 -19.28 -3.73 -9.97
N VAL A 163 -19.74 -3.47 -8.75
CA VAL A 163 -20.04 -4.46 -7.71
C VAL A 163 -21.14 -5.43 -8.15
N LYS A 164 -22.13 -4.97 -8.93
CA LYS A 164 -23.19 -5.83 -9.50
C LYS A 164 -22.69 -6.84 -10.53
N HIS A 165 -21.55 -6.57 -11.16
CA HIS A 165 -20.97 -7.38 -12.23
C HIS A 165 -19.68 -8.11 -11.81
N VAL A 166 -19.44 -8.24 -10.50
CA VAL A 166 -18.36 -9.09 -9.98
C VAL A 166 -18.93 -10.51 -9.81
N ASP A 167 -18.68 -11.36 -10.80
CA ASP A 167 -18.91 -12.82 -10.72
C ASP A 167 -17.84 -13.52 -9.86
#